data_AF-R7TPT1-F1
#
_entry.id   AF-R7TPT1-F1
#
_cell.length_a   1.000
_cell.length_b   1.000
_cell.length_c   1.000
_cell.angle_alpha   90.00
_cell.angle_beta   90.00
_cell.angle_gamma   90.00
#
_symmetry.space_group_name_H-M   'P 1'
#
loop_
_entity.id
_entity.type
_entity.pdbx_description
1 polymer ?
#
loop_
_entity_poly.entity_id
_entity_poly.type
_entity_poly.pdbx_seq_one_letter_code
_entity_poly.pdbx_strand_id
1 'polypeptide(L)' 'DHNRVKLEHIEGQPLSDYINASHVQVRYMHSQYQFCNCPKENTVSDFWRMIWEQKVERIAMLTNLVD' A
#
# COMPACT_ATOMS: atom_id res chain seq x y z
N ASP A 1 12.74 5.80 2.58
CA ASP A 1 11.52 6.39 3.20
C ASP A 1 10.85 7.47 2.34
N HIS A 2 11.57 8.09 1.40
CA HIS A 2 11.10 9.25 0.62
C HIS A 2 9.86 8.99 -0.26
N ASN A 3 9.64 7.74 -0.66
CA ASN A 3 8.52 7.32 -1.51
C ASN A 3 7.62 6.26 -0.86
N ARG A 4 7.77 6.00 0.45
CA ARG A 4 6.91 5.05 1.18
C ARG A 4 5.48 5.56 1.21
N VAL A 5 4.51 4.67 1.06
CA VAL A 5 3.10 4.97 1.37
C VAL A 5 2.95 5.01 2.89
N LYS A 6 2.46 6.12 3.42
CA LYS A 6 2.23 6.31 4.86
C LYS A 6 0.73 6.27 5.14
N LEU A 7 0.34 5.47 6.13
CA LEU A 7 -1.04 5.44 6.61
C LEU A 7 -1.23 6.53 7.67
N GLU A 8 -2.48 6.92 7.90
CA GLU A 8 -2.83 7.75 9.03
C GLU A 8 -2.45 7.05 10.34
N HIS A 9 -1.79 7.80 11.23
CA HIS A 9 -1.34 7.26 12.51
C HIS A 9 -2.54 7.02 13.43
N ILE A 10 -2.62 5.84 14.02
CA ILE A 10 -3.63 5.49 15.03
C ILE A 10 -3.05 5.78 16.40
N GLU A 11 -3.71 6.68 17.14
CA GLU A 11 -3.31 7.03 18.51
C GLU A 11 -3.27 5.79 19.40
N GLY A 12 -2.20 5.67 20.20
CA GLY A 12 -1.97 4.51 21.07
C GLY A 12 -1.46 3.25 20.36
N GLN A 13 -1.27 3.26 19.04
CA GLN A 13 -0.70 2.15 18.27
C GLN A 13 0.62 2.54 17.62
N PRO A 14 1.78 2.17 18.22
CA PRO A 14 3.08 2.42 17.63
C PRO A 14 3.22 1.79 16.24
N LEU A 15 3.89 2.50 15.32
CA LEU A 15 4.16 2.03 13.94
C LEU A 15 2.92 1.77 13.08
N SER A 16 1.74 2.23 13.51
CA SER A 16 0.48 2.10 12.76
C SER A 16 0.45 2.88 11.43
N ASP A 17 1.44 3.75 11.18
CA ASP A 17 1.61 4.48 9.92
C ASP A 17 2.36 3.64 8.85
N TYR A 18 2.90 2.48 9.23
CA TYR A 18 3.76 1.68 8.37
C TYR A 18 3.00 0.62 7.57
N ILE A 19 3.19 0.67 6.26
CA ILE A 19 2.92 -0.43 5.34
C ILE A 19 4.09 -0.58 4.37
N ASN A 20 4.38 -1.82 3.97
CA ASN A 20 5.41 -2.10 2.97
C ASN A 20 4.89 -1.84 1.55
N ALA A 21 4.77 -0.56 1.22
CA ALA A 21 4.35 -0.07 -0.09
C ALA A 21 5.10 1.22 -0.46
N SER A 22 5.18 1.50 -1.75
CA SER A 22 5.83 2.71 -2.28
C SER A 22 5.07 3.32 -3.45
N HIS A 23 5.13 4.64 -3.56
CA HIS A 23 4.66 5.38 -4.73
C HIS A 23 5.69 5.30 -5.86
N VAL A 24 5.21 5.03 -7.06
CA VAL A 24 5.99 5.01 -8.29
C VAL A 24 5.32 5.93 -9.31
N GLN A 25 6.08 6.93 -9.77
CA GLN A 25 5.64 7.83 -10.83
C GLN A 25 6.15 7.33 -12.18
N VAL A 26 5.23 7.08 -13.10
CA VAL A 26 5.56 6.67 -14.47
C VAL A 26 5.52 7.92 -15.35
N ARG A 27 6.70 8.52 -15.57
CA ARG A 27 6.85 9.86 -16.19
C ARG A 27 6.13 9.99 -17.54
N TYR A 28 6.19 8.97 -18.38
CA TYR A 28 5.61 9.01 -19.73
C TYR A 28 4.08 8.84 -19.75
N MET A 29 3.48 8.30 -18.69
CA MET A 29 2.02 8.18 -18.55
C MET A 29 1.41 9.33 -17.76
N HIS A 30 2.23 10.19 -17.14
CA HIS A 30 1.79 11.15 -16.12
C HIS A 30 0.94 10.50 -15.00
N SER A 31 1.16 9.20 -14.75
CA SER A 31 0.40 8.40 -13.78
C SER A 31 1.24 8.06 -12.56
N GLN A 32 0.57 7.96 -11.42
CA GLN A 32 1.16 7.50 -10.15
C GLN A 32 0.51 6.17 -9.76
N TYR A 33 1.34 5.19 -9.42
CA TYR A 33 0.93 3.87 -8.98
C TYR A 33 1.47 3.60 -7.57
N GLN A 34 0.82 2.71 -6.82
CA GLN A 34 1.41 2.12 -5.62
C GLN A 34 1.83 0.68 -5.91
N PHE A 35 3.04 0.33 -5.47
CA PHE A 35 3.53 -1.04 -5.44
C PHE A 35 3.64 -1.49 -3.99
N CYS A 36 3.12 -2.68 -3.69
CA CYS A 36 3.14 -3.26 -2.35
C CYS A 36 3.43 -4.76 -2.43
N ASN A 37 3.92 -5.31 -1.32
CA ASN A 37 4.05 -6.75 -1.18
C ASN A 37 2.69 -7.40 -0.92
N CYS A 38 2.59 -8.71 -1.19
CA CYS A 38 1.42 -9.49 -0.80
C CYS A 38 1.15 -9.29 0.70
N PRO A 39 -0.08 -8.91 1.10
CA PRO A 39 -0.40 -8.73 2.50
C PRO A 39 -0.21 -10.04 3.25
N LYS A 40 0.48 -9.96 4.39
CA LYS A 40 0.57 -11.06 5.36
C LYS A 40 -0.70 -11.10 6.20
N GLU A 41 -0.96 -12.22 6.87
CA GLU A 41 -2.13 -12.38 7.75
C GLU A 41 -2.30 -11.21 8.72
N ASN A 42 -1.19 -10.74 9.31
CA ASN A 42 -1.18 -9.63 10.27
C ASN A 42 -1.22 -8.22 9.63
N THR A 43 -1.20 -8.10 8.30
CA THR A 43 -1.21 -6.81 7.58
C THR A 43 -2.36 -6.69 6.58
N VAL A 44 -3.30 -7.64 6.55
CA VAL A 44 -4.47 -7.59 5.66
C VAL A 44 -5.31 -6.35 5.93
N SER A 45 -5.50 -5.99 7.21
CA SER A 45 -6.22 -4.77 7.61
C SER A 45 -5.52 -3.50 7.13
N ASP A 46 -4.19 -3.44 7.27
CA ASP A 46 -3.41 -2.29 6.80
C ASP A 46 -3.42 -2.15 5.29
N PHE A 47 -3.44 -3.26 4.55
CA PHE A 47 -3.59 -3.26 3.10
C PHE A 47 -4.92 -2.64 2.66
N TRP A 48 -6.04 -3.02 3.28
CA TRP A 48 -7.34 -2.41 2.97
C TRP A 48 -7.42 -0.95 3.44
N ARG A 49 -6.79 -0.62 4.56
CA ARG A 49 -6.69 0.76 5.04
C ARG A 49 -5.92 1.64 4.05
N MET A 50 -4.82 1.14 3.49
CA MET A 50 -4.09 1.81 2.41
C MET A 50 -4.99 2.08 1.19
N ILE A 51 -5.75 1.08 0.74
CA ILE A 51 -6.66 1.21 -0.41
C ILE A 51 -7.70 2.31 -0.17
N TRP A 52 -8.29 2.33 1.03
CA TRP A 52 -9.28 3.33 1.41
C TRP A 52 -8.70 4.73 1.50
N GLU A 53 -7.63 4.93 2.28
CA GLU A 53 -7.00 6.23 2.51
C GLU A 53 -6.44 6.84 1.22
N GLN A 54 -5.86 6.01 0.35
CA GLN A 54 -5.26 6.42 -0.91
C GLN A 54 -6.28 6.48 -2.07
N LYS A 55 -7.56 6.18 -1.80
CA LYS A 55 -8.65 6.16 -2.79
C LYS A 55 -8.32 5.30 -4.02
N VAL A 56 -7.77 4.11 -3.79
CA VAL A 56 -7.38 3.18 -4.85
C VAL A 56 -8.64 2.57 -5.49
N GLU A 57 -8.83 2.81 -6.78
CA GLU A 57 -9.98 2.29 -7.52
C GLU A 57 -9.73 0.91 -8.14
N ARG A 58 -8.47 0.56 -8.40
CA ARG A 58 -8.08 -0.64 -9.14
C ARG A 58 -6.89 -1.32 -8.49
N ILE A 59 -7.01 -2.63 -8.27
CA ILE A 59 -5.96 -3.48 -7.71
C ILE A 59 -5.60 -4.53 -8.75
N ALA A 60 -4.32 -4.62 -9.09
CA ALA A 60 -3.78 -5.65 -9.95
C ALA A 60 -2.83 -6.54 -9.14
N MET A 61 -3.19 -7.81 -8.95
CA MET A 61 -2.32 -8.81 -8.34
C MET A 61 -1.53 -9.52 -9.44
N LEU A 62 -0.21 -9.49 -9.35
CA LEU A 62 0.70 -10.02 -10.38
C LEU A 62 1.16 -11.47 -10.10
N THR A 63 0.66 -12.09 -9.03
CA THR A 63 1.03 -13.44 -8.58
C THR A 63 -0.21 -14.29 -8.37
N ASN A 64 -0.05 -15.61 -8.39
CA ASN A 64 -1.09 -16.53 -7.93
C ASN A 64 -1.12 -16.59 -6.39
N LEU A 65 -2.22 -17.08 -5.83
CA LEU A 65 -2.40 -17.26 -4.38
C LEU A 65 -1.63 -18.48 -3.83
N VAL A 66 -1.27 -19.42 -4.69
CA VAL A 66 -0.61 -20.68 -4.36
C VAL A 66 0.41 -20.97 -5.47
N ASP A 67 1.64 -21.29 -5.07
CA ASP A 67 2.55 -22.15 -5.82
C ASP A 67 2.55 -23.54 -5.15
#